data_AF-A0ABD7EY15-F1
#
_entry.id   AF-A0ABD7EY15-F1
#
_cell.length_a   1.000
_cell.length_b   1.000
_cell.length_c   1.000
_cell.angle_alpha   90.00
_cell.angle_beta   90.00
_cell.angle_gamma   90.00
#
_symmetry.space_group_name_H-M   'P 1'
#
loop_
_entity.id
_entity.type
_entity.pdbx_description
1 polymer ?
#
loop_
_entity_poly.entity_id
_entity_poly.type
_entity_poly.pdbx_seq_one_letter_code
_entity_poly.pdbx_strand_id
1 'polypeptide(L)'
;MDYRKITKFAAITALSLGLSACAELTDGLSAINGTLAGINSGMAGSGAGQAKDTLSLGSKSTAQYELKNLKMLVVQRGGSYKGAIPQADITFTGEALNKTNRLIVVNVSVPIYDKQGYYVSAVSTDIHIPPKEKVKIDNFRTTLSLTDDNRFNIQKTQYHATTY
;
A
#
# COMPACT_ATOMS: atom_id res chain seq x y z
N MET A 1 26.15 54.77 -13.36
CA MET A 1 25.46 53.70 -14.13
C MET A 1 24.90 52.72 -13.11
N ASP A 2 23.58 52.56 -13.11
CA ASP A 2 22.80 52.05 -11.98
C ASP A 2 22.29 50.62 -12.28
N TYR A 3 22.76 49.63 -11.51
CA TYR A 3 22.56 48.19 -11.76
C TYR A 3 21.18 47.65 -11.34
N ARG A 4 20.16 48.50 -11.21
CA ARG A 4 18.88 48.14 -10.54
C ARG A 4 17.77 47.63 -11.45
N LYS A 5 18.05 47.16 -12.67
CA LYS A 5 16.99 46.77 -13.63
C LYS A 5 16.95 45.31 -14.11
N ILE A 6 17.86 44.43 -13.70
CA ILE A 6 17.91 43.06 -14.27
C ILE A 6 17.24 41.99 -13.36
N THR A 7 16.94 42.30 -12.10
CA THR A 7 16.52 41.28 -11.11
C THR A 7 15.00 41.01 -11.02
N LYS A 8 14.19 41.40 -12.01
CA LYS A 8 12.71 41.25 -11.92
C LYS A 8 12.09 40.18 -12.83
N PHE A 9 12.85 39.53 -13.70
CA PHE A 9 12.27 38.57 -14.65
C PHE A 9 12.47 37.08 -14.30
N ALA A 10 13.21 36.74 -13.25
CA ALA A 10 13.50 35.34 -12.91
C ALA A 10 12.54 34.69 -11.88
N ALA A 11 11.62 35.46 -11.28
CA ALA A 11 10.84 34.97 -10.13
C ALA A 11 9.46 34.36 -10.47
N ILE A 12 9.00 34.42 -11.72
CA ILE A 12 7.61 34.04 -12.08
C ILE A 12 7.53 32.63 -12.71
N THR A 13 8.62 32.06 -13.22
CA THR A 13 8.61 30.74 -13.86
C THR A 13 8.67 29.54 -12.89
N ALA A 14 8.87 29.76 -11.59
CA ALA A 14 9.00 28.67 -10.61
C ALA A 14 7.69 28.33 -9.87
N LEU A 15 6.60 29.09 -10.05
CA LEU A 15 5.36 28.89 -9.28
C LEU A 15 4.29 28.03 -9.99
N SER A 16 4.47 27.67 -11.26
CA SER A 16 3.45 26.93 -12.03
C SER A 16 3.61 25.39 -12.01
N LEU A 17 4.69 24.86 -11.41
CA LEU A 17 4.92 23.41 -11.32
C LEU A 17 4.40 22.76 -10.02
N GLY A 18 3.87 23.54 -9.08
CA GLY A 18 3.46 23.06 -7.76
C GLY A 18 1.99 22.70 -7.59
N LEU A 19 1.11 23.06 -8.55
CA LEU A 19 -0.34 22.96 -8.35
C LEU A 19 -0.95 21.60 -8.74
N SER A 20 -0.23 20.73 -9.46
CA SER A 20 -0.70 19.36 -9.78
C SER A 20 -0.41 18.34 -8.67
N ALA A 21 0.45 18.65 -7.71
CA ALA A 21 0.78 17.77 -6.59
C ALA A 21 -0.23 17.82 -5.44
N CYS A 22 -1.14 18.80 -5.41
CA CYS A 22 -2.13 18.94 -4.35
C CYS A 22 -3.40 18.10 -4.58
N ALA A 23 -3.67 17.67 -5.81
CA ALA A 23 -4.82 16.81 -6.12
C ALA A 23 -4.59 15.37 -5.62
N GLU A 24 -3.39 14.80 -5.86
CA GLU A 24 -3.04 13.46 -5.35
C GLU A 24 -2.98 13.40 -3.81
N LEU A 25 -2.63 14.51 -3.15
CA LEU A 25 -2.63 14.60 -1.69
C LEU A 25 -4.06 14.58 -1.11
N THR A 26 -5.04 15.16 -1.82
CA THR A 26 -6.45 15.21 -1.40
C THR A 26 -7.13 13.86 -1.57
N ASP A 27 -6.85 13.15 -2.67
CA ASP A 27 -7.33 11.78 -2.89
C ASP A 27 -6.68 10.80 -1.90
N GLY A 28 -5.39 10.98 -1.61
CA GLY A 28 -4.70 10.24 -0.55
C GLY A 28 -5.32 10.45 0.83
N LEU A 29 -5.67 11.69 1.18
CA LEU A 29 -6.30 12.02 2.46
C LEU A 29 -7.74 11.45 2.59
N SER A 30 -8.51 11.46 1.49
CA SER A 30 -9.83 10.83 1.43
C SER A 30 -9.74 9.30 1.53
N ALA A 31 -8.76 8.68 0.87
CA ALA A 31 -8.47 7.25 0.99
C ALA A 31 -8.00 6.87 2.40
N ILE A 32 -7.21 7.72 3.07
CA ILE A 32 -6.81 7.55 4.47
C ILE A 32 -8.06 7.59 5.38
N ASN A 33 -9.00 8.49 5.13
CA ASN A 33 -10.21 8.61 5.94
C ASN A 33 -11.14 7.39 5.79
N GLY A 34 -11.29 6.88 4.56
CA GLY A 34 -12.02 5.62 4.31
C GLY A 34 -11.31 4.39 4.89
N THR A 35 -9.99 4.40 4.94
CA THR A 35 -9.21 3.29 5.52
C THR A 35 -9.17 3.35 7.04
N LEU A 36 -9.22 4.54 7.66
CA LEU A 36 -9.34 4.69 9.11
C LEU A 36 -10.69 4.16 9.64
N ALA A 37 -11.76 4.31 8.85
CA ALA A 37 -13.05 3.68 9.14
C ALA A 37 -12.99 2.14 9.03
N GLY A 38 -12.22 1.61 8.07
CA GLY A 38 -11.98 0.17 7.92
C GLY A 38 -11.02 -0.45 8.97
N ILE A 39 -10.10 0.35 9.51
CA ILE A 39 -9.16 -0.05 10.57
C ILE A 39 -9.89 -0.28 11.92
N ASN A 40 -11.06 0.34 12.13
CA ASN A 40 -11.88 0.21 13.34
C ASN A 40 -13.10 -0.71 13.19
N SER A 41 -13.47 -1.11 11.98
CA SER A 41 -14.46 -2.16 11.77
C SER A 41 -13.80 -3.50 12.06
N GLY A 42 -14.21 -4.16 13.15
CA GLY A 42 -13.82 -5.54 13.38
C GLY A 42 -14.15 -6.42 12.17
N MET A 43 -13.39 -7.51 11.96
CA MET A 43 -13.69 -8.55 10.96
C MET A 43 -15.19 -8.85 11.06
N ALA A 44 -15.97 -8.35 10.10
CA ALA A 44 -17.42 -8.40 10.22
C ALA A 44 -17.83 -9.87 10.11
N GLY A 45 -18.51 -10.34 11.15
CA GLY A 45 -18.89 -11.73 11.33
C GLY A 45 -19.63 -12.31 10.13
N SER A 46 -19.34 -13.59 9.92
CA SER A 46 -19.97 -14.54 9.01
C SER A 46 -21.44 -14.25 8.67
N GLY A 47 -21.68 -13.76 7.46
CA GLY A 47 -22.99 -13.75 6.83
C GLY A 47 -22.86 -14.19 5.37
N ALA A 48 -23.02 -15.50 5.10
CA ALA A 48 -23.31 -16.21 3.84
C ALA A 48 -22.76 -15.69 2.48
N GLY A 49 -21.79 -14.79 2.46
CA GLY A 49 -21.07 -14.30 1.29
C GLY A 49 -19.63 -14.04 1.69
N GLN A 50 -18.69 -14.37 0.81
CA GLN A 50 -17.26 -14.15 1.06
C GLN A 50 -17.03 -12.65 1.23
N ALA A 51 -16.84 -12.19 2.47
CA ALA A 51 -16.53 -10.80 2.73
C ALA A 51 -15.20 -10.46 2.05
N LYS A 52 -15.21 -9.39 1.25
CA LYS A 52 -14.05 -8.92 0.50
C LYS A 52 -13.72 -7.51 0.96
N ASP A 53 -12.63 -7.39 1.70
CA ASP A 53 -12.09 -6.11 2.12
C ASP A 53 -10.97 -5.68 1.17
N THR A 54 -10.89 -4.38 0.88
CA THR A 54 -9.78 -3.82 0.13
C THR A 54 -9.10 -2.75 0.98
N LEU A 55 -7.87 -3.02 1.37
CA LEU A 55 -7.05 -2.16 2.21
C LEU A 55 -6.06 -1.40 1.32
N SER A 56 -6.14 -0.08 1.31
CA SER A 56 -5.20 0.77 0.57
C SER A 56 -3.88 0.86 1.32
N LEU A 57 -2.78 0.48 0.67
CA LEU A 57 -1.41 0.67 1.18
C LEU A 57 -0.79 1.98 0.65
N GLY A 58 -1.50 2.67 -0.25
CA GLY A 58 -1.11 3.94 -0.84
C GLY A 58 -0.07 3.81 -1.95
N SER A 59 0.63 4.91 -2.20
CA SER A 59 1.71 5.00 -3.18
C SER A 59 3.01 5.36 -2.46
N LYS A 60 4.14 4.83 -2.96
CA LYS A 60 5.46 5.12 -2.42
C LYS A 60 6.42 5.47 -3.56
N SER A 61 6.95 6.68 -3.55
CA SER A 61 7.94 7.13 -4.55
C SER A 61 9.28 7.38 -3.87
N THR A 62 10.34 6.85 -4.46
CA THR A 62 11.73 7.10 -4.06
C THR A 62 12.55 7.49 -5.29
N ALA A 63 13.84 7.81 -5.09
CA ALA A 63 14.77 8.01 -6.19
C ALA A 63 15.00 6.74 -7.04
N GLN A 64 14.82 5.55 -6.45
CA GLN A 64 15.15 4.27 -7.09
C GLN A 64 13.93 3.55 -7.70
N TYR A 65 12.76 3.68 -7.08
CA TYR A 65 11.54 3.01 -7.52
C TYR A 65 10.28 3.79 -7.15
N GLU A 66 9.17 3.44 -7.80
CA GLU A 66 7.81 3.86 -7.45
C GLU A 66 6.93 2.63 -7.28
N LEU A 67 6.05 2.67 -6.27
CA LEU A 67 4.87 1.83 -6.14
C LEU A 67 3.65 2.74 -6.21
N LYS A 68 2.68 2.42 -7.07
CA LYS A 68 1.46 3.22 -7.26
C LYS A 68 0.23 2.39 -6.96
N ASN A 69 -0.72 3.01 -6.26
CA ASN A 69 -2.04 2.45 -5.97
C ASN A 69 -1.95 1.04 -5.37
N LEU A 70 -0.99 0.81 -4.48
CA LEU A 70 -0.79 -0.48 -3.86
C LEU A 70 -1.96 -0.77 -2.92
N LYS A 71 -2.57 -1.94 -3.11
CA LYS A 71 -3.74 -2.40 -2.37
C LYS A 71 -3.56 -3.84 -1.94
N MET A 72 -4.16 -4.18 -0.82
CA MET A 72 -4.28 -5.54 -0.31
C MET A 72 -5.75 -5.92 -0.28
N LEU A 73 -6.14 -6.91 -1.07
CA LEU A 73 -7.48 -7.48 -1.10
C LEU A 73 -7.50 -8.67 -0.16
N VAL A 74 -8.47 -8.71 0.73
CA VAL A 74 -8.64 -9.78 1.71
C VAL A 74 -9.98 -10.43 1.43
N VAL A 75 -9.97 -11.69 1.01
CA VAL A 75 -11.17 -12.50 0.77
C VAL A 75 -11.27 -13.52 1.89
N GLN A 76 -12.27 -13.36 2.74
CA GLN A 76 -12.52 -14.30 3.82
C GLN A 76 -12.98 -15.63 3.24
N ARG A 77 -12.35 -16.71 3.66
CA ARG A 77 -12.80 -18.09 3.50
C ARG A 77 -13.21 -18.58 4.89
N GLY A 78 -14.51 -18.72 5.11
CA GLY A 78 -15.01 -19.33 6.34
C GLY A 78 -14.35 -20.71 6.59
N GLY A 79 -14.37 -21.16 7.84
CA GLY A 79 -13.88 -22.49 8.16
C GLY A 79 -14.69 -23.58 7.45
N SER A 80 -14.02 -24.52 6.77
CA SER A 80 -14.68 -25.59 6.00
C SER A 80 -15.54 -26.55 6.84
N TYR A 81 -15.44 -26.49 8.17
CA TYR A 81 -16.22 -27.27 9.12
C TYR A 81 -16.34 -26.55 10.47
N LYS A 82 -17.29 -26.98 11.32
CA LYS A 82 -17.52 -26.41 12.66
C LYS A 82 -16.26 -26.59 13.53
N GLY A 83 -15.64 -25.48 13.94
CA GLY A 83 -14.39 -25.47 14.71
C GLY A 83 -13.11 -25.27 13.88
N ALA A 84 -13.22 -25.18 12.56
CA ALA A 84 -12.09 -24.80 11.71
C ALA A 84 -11.72 -23.32 11.93
N ILE A 85 -10.42 -23.04 12.02
CA ILE A 85 -9.91 -21.67 12.10
C ILE A 85 -10.24 -20.97 10.77
N PRO A 86 -10.86 -19.78 10.78
CA PRO A 86 -11.13 -19.03 9.57
C PRO A 86 -9.84 -18.79 8.77
N GLN A 87 -9.98 -18.76 7.44
CA GLN A 87 -8.88 -18.48 6.53
C GLN A 87 -9.17 -17.19 5.77
N ALA A 88 -8.11 -16.46 5.41
CA ALA A 88 -8.23 -15.31 4.53
C ALA A 88 -7.27 -15.50 3.36
N ASP A 89 -7.79 -15.34 2.15
CA ASP A 89 -6.95 -15.21 0.96
C ASP A 89 -6.59 -13.74 0.77
N ILE A 90 -5.31 -13.48 0.62
CA ILE A 90 -4.77 -12.14 0.52
C ILE A 90 -4.15 -11.97 -0.85
N THR A 91 -4.53 -10.90 -1.55
CA THR A 91 -3.97 -10.53 -2.84
C THR A 91 -3.42 -9.11 -2.83
N PHE A 92 -2.16 -8.93 -3.22
CA PHE A 92 -1.60 -7.60 -3.46
C PHE A 92 -1.83 -7.18 -4.91
N THR A 93 -2.24 -5.93 -5.10
CA THR A 93 -2.42 -5.33 -6.43
C THR A 93 -1.86 -3.91 -6.49
N GLY A 94 -1.53 -3.43 -7.68
CA GLY A 94 -0.98 -2.10 -7.90
C GLY A 94 -0.03 -2.05 -9.10
N GLU A 95 0.83 -1.05 -9.14
CA GLU A 95 1.87 -0.90 -10.16
C GLU A 95 3.21 -0.57 -9.52
N ALA A 96 4.29 -0.99 -10.18
CA ALA A 96 5.64 -0.69 -9.77
C ALA A 96 6.45 -0.15 -10.96
N LEU A 97 7.39 0.76 -10.71
CA LEU A 97 8.34 1.27 -11.70
C LEU A 97 9.73 1.25 -11.10
N ASN A 98 10.69 0.69 -11.83
CA ASN A 98 12.10 0.77 -11.49
C ASN A 98 12.74 1.95 -12.24
N LYS A 99 13.40 2.85 -11.50
CA LYS A 99 14.10 4.02 -12.07
C LYS A 99 15.58 3.76 -12.31
N THR A 100 16.09 2.61 -11.90
CA THR A 100 17.50 2.23 -11.97
C THR A 100 17.79 1.29 -13.14
N ASN A 101 19.08 1.02 -13.38
CA ASN A 101 19.57 0.06 -14.38
C ASN A 101 19.84 -1.34 -13.77
N ARG A 102 19.31 -1.62 -12.56
CA ARG A 102 19.52 -2.86 -11.81
C ARG A 102 18.19 -3.47 -11.40
N LEU A 103 18.14 -4.77 -11.14
CA LEU A 103 16.92 -5.39 -10.63
C LEU A 103 16.66 -4.82 -9.22
N ILE A 104 15.42 -4.40 -8.97
CA ILE A 104 14.96 -4.04 -7.63
C ILE A 104 13.95 -5.07 -7.17
N VAL A 105 14.14 -5.56 -5.96
CA VAL A 105 13.12 -6.35 -5.24
C VAL A 105 12.63 -5.51 -4.07
N VAL A 106 11.32 -5.23 -4.02
CA VAL A 106 10.70 -4.53 -2.91
C VAL A 106 9.85 -5.51 -2.10
N ASN A 107 10.30 -5.81 -0.88
CA ASN A 107 9.49 -6.51 0.10
C ASN A 107 8.49 -5.54 0.73
N VAL A 108 7.21 -5.87 0.65
CA VAL A 108 6.12 -5.18 1.35
C VAL A 108 5.66 -6.08 2.48
N SER A 109 5.63 -5.58 3.71
CA SER A 109 5.20 -6.34 4.88
C SER A 109 4.13 -5.59 5.67
N VAL A 110 2.96 -6.20 5.82
CA VAL A 110 1.83 -5.66 6.58
C VAL A 110 1.66 -6.47 7.88
N PRO A 111 1.94 -5.88 9.05
CA PRO A 111 1.84 -6.59 10.31
C PRO A 111 0.38 -6.81 10.74
N ILE A 112 0.16 -7.91 11.44
CA ILE A 112 -1.12 -8.37 11.96
C ILE A 112 -1.02 -8.42 13.48
N TYR A 113 -2.00 -7.82 14.15
CA TYR A 113 -2.08 -7.77 15.60
C TYR A 113 -3.36 -8.47 16.09
N ASP A 114 -3.35 -8.91 17.34
CA ASP A 114 -4.58 -9.32 18.03
C ASP A 114 -5.35 -8.11 18.58
N LYS A 115 -6.48 -8.37 19.23
CA LYS A 115 -7.36 -7.36 19.82
C LYS A 115 -6.69 -6.59 20.97
N GLN A 116 -5.72 -7.19 21.64
CA GLN A 116 -4.95 -6.58 22.73
C GLN A 116 -3.78 -5.75 22.19
N GLY A 117 -3.52 -5.79 20.87
CA GLY A 117 -2.45 -5.05 20.22
C GLY A 117 -1.10 -5.76 20.24
N TYR A 118 -1.05 -7.05 20.57
CA TYR A 118 0.17 -7.86 20.44
C TYR A 118 0.38 -8.26 18.98
N TYR A 119 1.64 -8.25 18.55
CA TYR A 119 2.01 -8.73 17.23
C TYR A 119 1.76 -10.24 17.13
N VAL A 120 1.07 -10.65 16.08
CA VAL A 120 0.75 -12.06 15.82
C VAL A 120 1.59 -12.60 14.68
N SER A 121 1.58 -11.90 13.55
CA SER A 121 2.28 -12.29 12.32
C SER A 121 2.36 -11.09 11.37
N ALA A 122 2.89 -11.29 10.17
CA ALA A 122 2.82 -10.34 9.08
C ALA A 122 2.51 -11.07 7.77
N VAL A 123 1.80 -10.40 6.87
CA VAL A 123 1.71 -10.83 5.48
C VAL A 123 2.74 -10.05 4.66
N SER A 124 3.54 -10.75 3.86
CA SER A 124 4.58 -10.12 3.06
C SER A 124 4.61 -10.64 1.63
N THR A 125 5.08 -9.78 0.71
CA THR A 125 5.29 -10.12 -0.70
C THR A 125 6.53 -9.42 -1.24
N ASP A 126 7.24 -10.10 -2.13
CA ASP A 126 8.39 -9.55 -2.86
C ASP A 126 7.98 -9.14 -4.26
N ILE A 127 8.10 -7.85 -4.57
CA ILE A 127 7.79 -7.31 -5.89
C ILE A 127 9.11 -7.17 -6.66
N HIS A 128 9.28 -8.01 -7.67
CA HIS A 128 10.46 -7.99 -8.54
C HIS A 128 10.21 -7.02 -9.70
N ILE A 129 11.07 -6.00 -9.83
CA ILE A 129 10.91 -4.93 -10.82
C ILE A 129 12.18 -4.86 -11.67
N PRO A 130 12.16 -5.34 -12.92
CA PRO A 130 13.33 -5.32 -13.80
C PRO A 130 13.86 -3.89 -14.05
N PRO A 131 15.13 -3.73 -14.46
CA PRO A 131 15.74 -2.44 -14.77
C PRO A 131 14.87 -1.59 -15.69
N LYS A 132 14.60 -0.33 -15.33
CA LYS A 132 13.84 0.64 -16.14
C LYS A 132 12.42 0.22 -16.54
N GLU A 133 11.89 -0.85 -15.98
CA GLU A 133 10.59 -1.40 -16.36
C GLU A 133 9.44 -0.99 -15.43
N LYS A 134 8.23 -1.06 -15.97
CA LYS A 134 6.98 -1.00 -15.21
C LYS A 134 6.40 -2.40 -15.06
N VAL A 135 5.98 -2.75 -13.85
CA VAL A 135 5.38 -4.05 -13.54
C VAL A 135 3.99 -3.83 -12.95
N LYS A 136 3.01 -4.57 -13.46
CA LYS A 136 1.69 -4.67 -12.85
C LYS A 136 1.72 -5.72 -11.74
N ILE A 137 1.18 -5.37 -10.59
CA ILE A 137 1.05 -6.26 -9.44
C ILE A 137 -0.40 -6.77 -9.45
N ASP A 138 -0.60 -8.07 -9.70
CA ASP A 138 -1.93 -8.68 -9.67
C ASP A 138 -1.98 -10.16 -9.25
N ASN A 139 -0.83 -10.81 -8.98
CA ASN A 139 -0.76 -12.28 -8.88
C ASN A 139 -0.31 -12.84 -7.53
N PHE A 140 -0.04 -12.02 -6.52
CA PHE A 140 0.43 -12.53 -5.23
C PHE A 140 -0.72 -12.95 -4.35
N ARG A 141 -1.03 -14.25 -4.34
CA ARG A 141 -2.03 -14.84 -3.45
C ARG A 141 -1.37 -15.66 -2.35
N THR A 142 -1.70 -15.34 -1.10
CA THR A 142 -1.37 -16.18 0.05
C THR A 142 -2.62 -16.44 0.88
N THR A 143 -2.63 -17.53 1.63
CA THR A 143 -3.71 -17.86 2.55
C THR A 143 -3.17 -17.85 3.97
N LEU A 144 -3.83 -17.10 4.86
CA LEU A 144 -3.49 -17.06 6.28
C LEU A 144 -4.66 -17.57 7.11
N SER A 145 -4.35 -18.37 8.14
CA SER A 145 -5.31 -18.67 9.20
C SER A 145 -5.38 -17.49 10.14
N LEU A 146 -6.56 -16.85 10.22
CA LEU A 146 -6.81 -15.68 11.04
C LEU A 146 -8.05 -15.93 11.89
N THR A 147 -8.00 -15.49 13.13
CA THR A 147 -9.19 -15.38 13.98
C THR A 147 -9.92 -14.09 13.69
N ASP A 148 -11.20 -14.01 14.05
CA ASP A 148 -12.02 -12.81 13.88
C ASP A 148 -11.50 -11.61 14.69
N ASP A 149 -10.59 -11.83 15.63
CA ASP A 149 -9.96 -10.79 16.44
C ASP A 149 -8.66 -10.24 15.83
N ASN A 150 -8.12 -10.87 14.77
CA ASN A 150 -6.90 -10.39 14.12
C ASN A 150 -7.16 -9.16 13.24
N ARG A 151 -6.25 -8.19 13.26
CA ARG A 151 -6.36 -6.94 12.49
C ARG A 151 -5.07 -6.65 11.74
N PHE A 152 -5.18 -6.39 10.44
CA PHE A 152 -4.07 -5.84 9.66
C PHE A 152 -3.82 -4.39 10.08
N ASN A 153 -2.58 -4.02 10.31
CA ASN A 153 -2.20 -2.64 10.59
C ASN A 153 -1.41 -2.06 9.42
N ILE A 154 -2.15 -1.48 8.46
CA ILE A 154 -1.57 -0.90 7.26
C ILE A 154 -0.73 0.35 7.52
N GLN A 155 -0.94 1.06 8.64
CA GLN A 155 -0.16 2.24 9.00
C GLN A 155 1.28 1.85 9.40
N LYS A 156 1.46 0.62 9.89
CA LYS A 156 2.75 0.03 10.21
C LYS A 156 3.33 -0.79 9.05
N THR A 157 2.83 -0.62 7.82
CA THR A 157 3.38 -1.30 6.64
C THR A 157 4.84 -0.91 6.42
N GLN A 158 5.69 -1.91 6.25
CA GLN A 158 7.10 -1.73 5.98
C GLN A 158 7.42 -2.03 4.52
N TYR A 159 8.41 -1.29 4.00
CA TYR A 159 8.91 -1.46 2.64
C TYR A 159 10.42 -1.56 2.69
N HIS A 160 10.97 -2.70 2.30
CA HIS A 160 12.41 -2.92 2.21
C HIS A 160 12.79 -3.15 0.75
N ALA A 161 13.74 -2.39 0.23
CA ALA A 161 14.17 -2.49 -1.15
C ALA A 161 15.61 -2.99 -1.21
N THR A 162 15.82 -4.04 -2.00
CA THR A 162 17.14 -4.61 -2.29
C THR A 162 17.42 -4.47 -3.78
N THR A 163 18.63 -4.04 -4.12
CA THR A 163 19.08 -3.87 -5.50
C THR A 163 20.16 -4.91 -5.82
N TYR A 164 20.02 -5.59 -6.96
CA TYR A 164 20.94 -6.62 -7.44
C TYR A 164 21.65 -6.17 -8.72
#